data_AF-A0A935W6K1-F1
#
_entry.id   AF-A0A935W6K1-F1
#
_cell.length_a   1.000
_cell.length_b   1.000
_cell.length_c   1.000
_cell.angle_alpha   90.00
_cell.angle_beta   90.00
_cell.angle_gamma   90.00
#
_symmetry.space_group_name_H-M   'P 1'
#
loop_
_entity.id
_entity.type
_entity.pdbx_description
1 polymer ?
#
loop_
_entity_poly.entity_id
_entity_poly.type
_entity_poly.pdbx_seq_one_letter_code
_entity_poly.pdbx_strand_id
1 'polypeptide(L)'
;MTPKNIRTKARVFNVFADAVIDWYNSPNKSSQNFYEWSKSALNYPSVQKYIFYRDSVFINYNGGSFTLAEFEKSFFMNNIAKEFNTKIEFKKHLNFLVGQSMRDYFLEKEAEEKNYDETPWFEHEYMKWTSKFAFEELMQKYNDEKLPNDKNLKEIINDDLAQLKSKYNIYVNYAMLDTLKVDETAKAKGISIQLMKLGVNRLAEPIVDGYWKSLTN
;
A
#
# COMPACT_ATOMS: atom_id res chain seq x y z
N MET A 1 12.28 2.97 19.39
CA MET A 1 12.25 4.45 19.32
C MET A 1 12.07 5.17 20.66
N THR A 2 12.81 6.26 20.86
CA THR A 2 12.54 7.27 21.89
C THR A 2 11.29 8.12 21.53
N PRO A 3 10.43 8.51 22.48
CA PRO A 3 9.28 9.37 22.21
C PRO A 3 9.65 10.69 21.50
N LYS A 4 9.03 10.95 20.35
CA LYS A 4 9.30 12.14 19.53
C LYS A 4 8.46 13.38 19.90
N ASN A 5 7.42 13.25 20.73
CA ASN A 5 6.56 14.37 21.17
C ASN A 5 6.10 15.31 20.02
N ILE A 6 5.51 14.72 18.99
CA ILE A 6 5.07 15.43 17.78
C ILE A 6 3.92 16.39 18.12
N ARG A 7 4.04 17.64 17.69
CA ARG A 7 3.03 18.69 17.87
C ARG A 7 2.81 19.46 16.58
N THR A 8 1.56 19.49 16.12
CA THR A 8 1.14 20.28 14.97
C THR A 8 0.80 21.72 15.38
N LYS A 9 1.22 22.71 14.58
CA LYS A 9 0.88 24.12 14.77
C LYS A 9 -0.55 24.37 14.30
N ALA A 10 -1.47 24.62 15.23
CA ALA A 10 -2.90 24.78 14.94
C ALA A 10 -3.20 25.82 13.85
N ARG A 11 -2.48 26.94 13.81
CA ARG A 11 -2.66 27.98 12.77
C ARG A 11 -2.35 27.45 11.37
N VAL A 12 -1.17 26.85 11.20
CA VAL A 12 -0.71 26.30 9.91
C VAL A 12 -1.58 25.10 9.51
N PHE A 13 -1.97 24.25 10.48
CA PHE A 13 -2.92 23.17 10.25
C PHE A 13 -4.26 23.67 9.71
N ASN A 14 -4.83 24.72 10.28
CA ASN A 14 -6.10 25.24 9.81
C ASN A 14 -6.00 25.83 8.39
N VAL A 15 -4.89 26.48 8.06
CA VAL A 15 -4.62 26.99 6.72
C VAL A 15 -4.52 25.83 5.72
N PHE A 16 -3.71 24.81 6.04
CA PHE A 16 -3.57 23.61 5.22
C PHE A 16 -4.92 22.90 5.03
N ALA A 17 -5.62 22.60 6.13
CA ALA A 17 -6.89 21.88 6.09
C ALA A 17 -7.96 22.60 5.27
N ASP A 18 -8.03 23.94 5.36
CA ASP A 18 -9.00 24.71 4.59
C ASP A 18 -8.71 24.64 3.09
N ALA A 19 -7.44 24.67 2.67
CA ALA A 19 -7.07 24.51 1.26
C ALA A 19 -7.31 23.08 0.76
N VAL A 20 -7.03 22.06 1.58
CA VAL A 20 -7.30 20.66 1.23
C VAL A 20 -8.80 20.40 1.09
N ILE A 21 -9.66 21.06 1.89
CA ILE A 21 -11.12 20.99 1.72
C ILE A 21 -11.54 21.54 0.36
N ASP A 22 -10.99 22.70 -0.04
CA ASP A 22 -11.32 23.30 -1.33
C ASP A 22 -10.86 22.42 -2.50
N TRP A 23 -9.68 21.80 -2.38
CA TRP A 23 -9.22 20.79 -3.34
C TRP A 23 -10.14 19.57 -3.38
N TYR A 24 -10.49 19.04 -2.22
CA TYR A 24 -11.32 17.84 -2.07
C TYR A 24 -12.71 18.02 -2.68
N ASN A 25 -13.27 19.23 -2.60
CA ASN A 25 -14.55 19.59 -3.19
C ASN A 25 -14.44 20.07 -4.65
N SER A 26 -13.23 20.14 -5.20
CA SER A 26 -13.04 20.57 -6.59
C SER A 26 -13.43 19.46 -7.58
N PRO A 27 -14.03 19.81 -8.73
CA PRO A 27 -14.49 18.82 -9.72
C PRO A 27 -13.36 17.98 -10.33
N ASN A 28 -12.10 18.40 -10.20
CA ASN A 28 -10.92 17.75 -10.77
C ASN A 28 -10.01 17.10 -9.71
N LYS A 29 -10.53 16.79 -8.51
CA LYS A 29 -9.71 16.27 -7.38
C LYS A 29 -8.88 15.02 -7.74
N SER A 30 -9.38 14.18 -8.63
CA SER A 30 -8.79 12.88 -8.99
C SER A 30 -7.73 12.93 -10.09
N SER A 31 -7.56 14.06 -10.78
CA SER A 31 -6.65 14.17 -11.94
C SER A 31 -5.35 14.93 -11.65
N GLN A 32 -5.22 15.59 -10.49
CA GLN A 32 -4.07 16.44 -10.18
C GLN A 32 -3.59 16.30 -8.74
N ASN A 33 -2.26 16.25 -8.59
CA ASN A 33 -1.59 16.37 -7.29
C ASN A 33 -2.03 17.68 -6.60
N PHE A 34 -2.35 17.62 -5.31
CA PHE A 34 -2.81 18.77 -4.52
C PHE A 34 -1.96 20.03 -4.70
N TYR A 35 -0.63 19.89 -4.70
CA TYR A 35 0.26 21.04 -4.85
C TYR A 35 0.19 21.63 -6.25
N GLU A 36 0.13 20.81 -7.30
CA GLU A 36 -0.01 21.32 -8.67
C GLU A 36 -1.37 21.98 -8.90
N TRP A 37 -2.43 21.40 -8.34
CA TRP A 37 -3.75 22.04 -8.32
C TRP A 37 -3.69 23.40 -7.61
N SER A 38 -3.03 23.48 -6.45
CA SER A 38 -2.94 24.71 -5.66
C SER A 38 -2.27 25.88 -6.39
N LYS A 39 -1.33 25.60 -7.31
CA LYS A 39 -0.67 26.64 -8.13
C LYS A 39 -1.61 27.31 -9.13
N SER A 40 -2.62 26.59 -9.62
CA SER A 40 -3.59 27.11 -10.58
C SER A 40 -4.89 27.61 -9.91
N ALA A 41 -5.19 27.10 -8.71
CA ALA A 41 -6.39 27.44 -7.93
C ALA A 41 -6.23 28.69 -7.04
N LEU A 42 -5.44 29.69 -7.47
CA LEU A 42 -5.20 30.91 -6.68
C LEU A 42 -6.44 31.81 -6.54
N ASN A 43 -7.53 31.52 -7.23
CA ASN A 43 -8.82 32.19 -7.02
C ASN A 43 -9.48 31.82 -5.68
N TYR A 44 -9.05 30.74 -5.02
CA TYR A 44 -9.54 30.36 -3.69
C TYR A 44 -8.72 31.07 -2.59
N PRO A 45 -9.36 31.84 -1.68
CA PRO A 45 -8.63 32.54 -0.60
C PRO A 45 -7.90 31.62 0.37
N SER A 46 -8.41 30.40 0.58
CA SER A 46 -7.75 29.37 1.40
C SER A 46 -6.43 28.91 0.76
N VAL A 47 -6.41 28.76 -0.57
CA VAL A 47 -5.26 28.31 -1.35
C VAL A 47 -4.18 29.39 -1.37
N GLN A 48 -4.55 30.66 -1.53
CA GLN A 48 -3.59 31.77 -1.41
C GLN A 48 -2.90 31.77 -0.05
N LYS A 49 -3.68 31.60 1.04
CA LYS A 49 -3.12 31.47 2.39
C LYS A 49 -2.21 30.25 2.49
N TYR A 50 -2.64 29.10 1.97
CA TYR A 50 -1.83 27.89 1.97
C TYR A 50 -0.46 28.11 1.30
N ILE A 51 -0.42 28.71 0.11
CA ILE A 51 0.83 29.04 -0.58
C ILE A 51 1.71 29.96 0.27
N PHE A 52 1.12 30.98 0.90
CA PHE A 52 1.87 31.90 1.77
C PHE A 52 2.45 31.21 3.02
N TYR A 53 1.72 30.28 3.65
CA TYR A 53 2.18 29.57 4.86
C TYR A 53 3.02 28.33 4.56
N ARG A 54 3.31 28.03 3.30
CA ARG A 54 3.92 26.75 2.90
C ARG A 54 5.30 26.52 3.52
N ASP A 55 6.09 27.57 3.67
CA ASP A 55 7.41 27.50 4.29
C ASP A 55 7.38 27.76 5.82
N SER A 56 6.18 27.89 6.40
CA SER A 56 6.02 28.03 7.85
C SER A 56 6.17 26.69 8.55
N VAL A 57 6.73 26.72 9.76
CA VAL A 57 6.82 25.55 10.64
C VAL A 57 5.42 25.00 10.92
N PHE A 58 5.20 23.76 10.50
CA PHE A 58 3.94 23.04 10.63
C PHE A 58 3.99 22.04 11.79
N ILE A 59 5.10 21.32 11.94
CA ILE A 59 5.27 20.29 12.97
C ILE A 59 6.53 20.58 13.78
N ASN A 60 6.41 20.45 15.10
CA ASN A 60 7.54 20.41 16.03
C ASN A 60 7.66 19.02 16.64
N TYR A 61 8.88 18.56 16.87
CA TYR A 61 9.14 17.30 17.56
C TYR A 61 10.49 17.38 18.30
N ASN A 62 10.75 16.42 19.17
CA ASN A 62 12.04 16.27 19.84
C ASN A 62 13.11 15.91 18.79
N GLY A 63 13.93 16.89 18.43
CA GLY A 63 14.96 16.75 17.39
C GLY A 63 14.80 17.70 16.21
N GLY A 64 13.71 18.47 16.14
CA GLY A 64 13.59 19.50 15.10
C GLY A 64 12.16 19.93 14.79
N SER A 65 11.99 20.40 13.56
CA SER A 65 10.72 20.85 13.02
C SER A 65 10.61 20.55 11.54
N PHE A 66 9.38 20.41 11.05
CA PHE A 66 9.06 20.40 9.63
C PHE A 66 8.25 21.64 9.27
N THR A 67 8.59 22.24 8.15
CA THR A 67 7.72 23.15 7.41
C THR A 67 6.53 22.39 6.81
N LEU A 68 5.49 23.10 6.41
CA LEU A 68 4.37 22.48 5.71
C LEU A 68 4.84 21.85 4.38
N ALA A 69 5.73 22.52 3.65
CA ALA A 69 6.33 22.02 2.41
C ALA A 69 7.06 20.68 2.58
N GLU A 70 7.80 20.51 3.68
CA GLU A 70 8.53 19.26 3.93
C GLU A 70 7.59 18.14 4.33
N PHE A 71 6.60 18.42 5.18
CA PHE A 71 5.59 17.45 5.57
C PHE A 71 4.86 16.86 4.35
N GLU A 72 4.49 17.70 3.39
CA GLU A 72 3.77 17.27 2.18
C GLU A 72 4.50 16.22 1.35
N LYS A 73 5.85 16.18 1.41
CA LYS A 73 6.63 15.14 0.72
C LYS A 73 6.37 13.74 1.27
N SER A 74 5.96 13.66 2.53
CA SER A 74 5.65 12.40 3.23
C SER A 74 4.14 12.12 3.34
N PHE A 75 3.29 13.03 2.87
CA PHE A 75 1.85 12.94 3.04
C PHE A 75 1.15 12.49 1.74
N PHE A 76 0.55 11.30 1.78
CA PHE A 76 -0.22 10.77 0.65
C PHE A 76 -1.66 11.30 0.68
N MET A 77 -1.94 12.27 -0.19
CA MET A 77 -3.27 12.91 -0.29
C MET A 77 -4.40 11.92 -0.61
N ASN A 78 -4.09 10.81 -1.31
CA ASN A 78 -5.06 9.76 -1.65
C ASN A 78 -5.61 9.04 -0.41
N ASN A 79 -4.96 9.16 0.76
CA ASN A 79 -5.46 8.57 2.01
C ASN A 79 -6.72 9.29 2.54
N ILE A 80 -7.09 10.44 1.96
CA ILE A 80 -8.34 11.15 2.25
C ILE A 80 -9.48 10.48 1.45
N ALA A 81 -9.81 9.24 1.80
CA ALA A 81 -10.71 8.39 1.02
C ALA A 81 -12.21 8.50 1.42
N LYS A 82 -12.54 9.25 2.48
CA LYS A 82 -13.91 9.35 3.00
C LYS A 82 -14.60 10.60 2.52
N GLU A 83 -15.90 10.51 2.25
CA GLU A 83 -16.78 11.69 2.20
C GLU A 83 -17.06 12.15 3.63
N PHE A 84 -17.10 13.47 3.83
CA PHE A 84 -17.31 14.09 5.14
C PHE A 84 -18.53 14.98 5.10
N ASN A 85 -19.40 14.86 6.09
CA ASN A 85 -20.62 15.66 6.16
C ASN A 85 -20.33 17.08 6.68
N THR A 86 -19.25 17.25 7.43
CA THR A 86 -18.89 18.54 8.03
C THR A 86 -17.40 18.87 7.92
N LYS A 87 -17.10 20.17 7.89
CA LYS A 87 -15.72 20.70 7.96
C LYS A 87 -14.99 20.27 9.25
N ILE A 88 -15.71 20.09 10.35
CA ILE A 88 -15.13 19.68 11.64
C ILE A 88 -14.68 18.21 11.57
N GLU A 89 -15.52 17.33 11.04
CA GLU A 89 -15.17 15.92 10.84
C GLU A 89 -13.98 15.76 9.89
N PHE A 90 -13.98 16.51 8.78
CA PHE A 90 -12.87 16.54 7.84
C PHE A 90 -11.57 16.90 8.55
N LYS A 91 -11.55 18.01 9.31
CA LYS A 91 -10.36 18.46 10.05
C LYS A 91 -9.91 17.44 11.09
N LYS A 92 -10.83 16.81 11.81
CA LYS A 92 -10.49 15.76 12.79
C LYS A 92 -9.82 14.57 12.10
N HIS A 93 -10.35 14.14 10.96
CA HIS A 93 -9.76 13.04 10.20
C HIS A 93 -8.40 13.43 9.59
N LEU A 94 -8.28 14.60 8.99
CA LEU A 94 -7.01 15.08 8.46
C LEU A 94 -5.94 15.17 9.56
N ASN A 95 -6.27 15.64 10.75
CA ASN A 95 -5.33 15.67 11.88
C ASN A 95 -4.88 14.26 12.30
N PHE A 96 -5.78 13.28 12.25
CA PHE A 96 -5.42 11.87 12.47
C PHE A 96 -4.46 11.36 11.41
N LEU A 97 -4.71 11.65 10.12
CA LEU A 97 -3.82 11.27 9.02
C LEU A 97 -2.45 11.94 9.15
N VAL A 98 -2.37 13.22 9.54
CA VAL A 98 -1.10 13.91 9.83
C VAL A 98 -0.30 13.14 10.89
N GLY A 99 -0.98 12.69 11.96
CA GLY A 99 -0.35 11.88 13.00
C GLY A 99 0.18 10.54 12.50
N GLN A 100 -0.59 9.84 11.64
CA GLN A 100 -0.17 8.58 11.02
C GLN A 100 1.03 8.78 10.10
N SER A 101 1.00 9.78 9.22
CA SER A 101 2.11 10.07 8.30
C SER A 101 3.41 10.37 9.05
N MET A 102 3.33 11.14 10.15
CA MET A 102 4.53 11.41 10.95
C MET A 102 5.04 10.18 11.69
N ARG A 103 4.15 9.32 12.19
CA ARG A 103 4.55 8.04 12.78
C ARG A 103 5.30 7.20 11.75
N ASP A 104 4.71 7.05 10.56
CA ASP A 104 5.25 6.20 9.51
C ASP A 104 6.60 6.73 9.01
N TYR A 105 6.73 8.05 8.83
CA TYR A 105 8.01 8.71 8.52
C TYR A 105 9.12 8.39 9.52
N PHE A 106 8.84 8.48 10.83
CA PHE A 106 9.88 8.18 11.83
C PHE A 106 10.20 6.69 11.95
N LEU A 107 9.21 5.81 11.70
CA LEU A 107 9.44 4.36 11.64
C LEU A 107 10.31 3.99 10.44
N GLU A 108 10.06 4.61 9.28
CA GLU A 108 10.87 4.46 8.07
C GLU A 108 12.30 4.92 8.33
N LYS A 109 12.50 6.10 8.95
CA LYS A 109 13.83 6.57 9.33
C LYS A 109 14.54 5.66 10.32
N GLU A 110 13.86 5.12 11.33
CA GLU A 110 14.47 4.15 12.25
C GLU A 110 14.80 2.82 11.55
N ALA A 111 14.03 2.43 10.53
CA ALA A 111 14.31 1.24 9.73
C ALA A 111 15.53 1.43 8.82
N GLU A 112 15.63 2.59 8.15
CA GLU A 112 16.80 2.99 7.36
C GLU A 112 18.07 3.04 8.23
N GLU A 113 18.01 3.68 9.40
CA GLU A 113 19.16 3.76 10.33
C GLU A 113 19.66 2.38 10.80
N LYS A 114 18.79 1.36 10.77
CA LYS A 114 19.10 -0.02 11.17
C LYS A 114 19.36 -0.94 9.98
N ASN A 115 19.37 -0.41 8.76
CA ASN A 115 19.53 -1.15 7.51
C ASN A 115 18.59 -2.37 7.44
N TYR A 116 17.33 -2.19 7.86
CA TYR A 116 16.37 -3.30 7.83
C TYR A 116 16.08 -3.79 6.43
N ASP A 117 16.28 -2.95 5.41
CA ASP A 117 16.18 -3.27 4.00
C ASP A 117 17.25 -4.26 3.50
N GLU A 118 18.41 -4.34 4.17
CA GLU A 118 19.51 -5.26 3.82
C GLU A 118 19.32 -6.67 4.41
N THR A 119 18.24 -6.88 5.15
CA THR A 119 18.07 -8.10 5.93
C THR A 119 17.36 -9.19 5.13
N PRO A 120 17.74 -10.48 5.30
CA PRO A 120 17.12 -11.56 4.53
C PRO A 120 15.61 -11.69 4.74
N TRP A 121 15.09 -11.33 5.92
CA TRP A 121 13.65 -11.37 6.18
C TRP A 121 12.90 -10.25 5.45
N PHE A 122 13.52 -9.07 5.30
CA PHE A 122 12.93 -7.96 4.57
C PHE A 122 12.87 -8.29 3.08
N GLU A 123 13.96 -8.81 2.50
CA GLU A 123 13.97 -9.26 1.10
C GLU A 123 12.84 -10.27 0.84
N HIS A 124 12.69 -11.26 1.73
CA HIS A 124 11.62 -12.25 1.62
C HIS A 124 10.22 -11.64 1.69
N GLU A 125 9.93 -10.79 2.68
CA GLU A 125 8.62 -10.14 2.78
C GLU A 125 8.38 -9.15 1.64
N TYR A 126 9.40 -8.42 1.20
CA TYR A 126 9.34 -7.52 0.05
C TYR A 126 8.94 -8.29 -1.21
N MET A 127 9.60 -9.40 -1.51
CA MET A 127 9.29 -10.24 -2.67
C MET A 127 7.86 -10.79 -2.62
N LYS A 128 7.39 -11.19 -1.44
CA LYS A 128 6.03 -11.67 -1.22
C LYS A 128 4.99 -10.57 -1.45
N TRP A 129 5.22 -9.35 -0.92
CA TRP A 129 4.31 -8.22 -1.15
C TRP A 129 4.31 -7.76 -2.60
N THR A 130 5.48 -7.70 -3.26
CA THR A 130 5.57 -7.37 -4.69
C THR A 130 4.83 -8.40 -5.54
N SER A 131 4.99 -9.69 -5.24
CA SER A 131 4.27 -10.76 -5.95
C SER A 131 2.76 -10.67 -5.75
N LYS A 132 2.32 -10.39 -4.51
CA LYS A 132 0.91 -10.19 -4.20
C LYS A 132 0.34 -9.00 -4.97
N PHE A 133 1.03 -7.86 -4.95
CA PHE A 133 0.58 -6.66 -5.66
C PHE A 133 0.48 -6.90 -7.17
N ALA A 134 1.48 -7.54 -7.78
CA ALA A 134 1.45 -7.89 -9.19
C ALA A 134 0.26 -8.81 -9.54
N PHE A 135 -0.06 -9.76 -8.66
CA PHE A 135 -1.23 -10.62 -8.83
C PHE A 135 -2.54 -9.85 -8.70
N GLU A 136 -2.67 -8.96 -7.71
CA GLU A 136 -3.87 -8.13 -7.52
C GLU A 136 -4.12 -7.21 -8.72
N GLU A 137 -3.09 -6.54 -9.23
CA GLU A 137 -3.16 -5.70 -10.46
C GLU A 137 -3.60 -6.52 -11.68
N LEU A 138 -3.02 -7.72 -11.85
CA LEU A 138 -3.38 -8.63 -12.93
C LEU A 138 -4.84 -9.08 -12.82
N MET A 139 -5.28 -9.47 -11.61
CA MET A 139 -6.67 -9.86 -11.36
C MET A 139 -7.64 -8.71 -11.57
N GLN A 140 -7.27 -7.50 -11.17
CA GLN A 140 -8.09 -6.31 -11.41
C GLN A 140 -8.26 -6.06 -12.91
N LYS A 141 -7.17 -6.12 -13.69
CA LYS A 141 -7.22 -5.99 -15.15
C LYS A 141 -8.19 -7.02 -15.78
N TYR A 142 -8.12 -8.28 -15.36
CA TYR A 142 -9.02 -9.33 -15.88
C TYR A 142 -10.45 -9.27 -15.33
N ASN A 143 -10.70 -8.60 -14.20
CA ASN A 143 -12.05 -8.37 -13.72
C ASN A 143 -12.71 -7.18 -14.45
N ASP A 144 -11.92 -6.16 -14.82
CA ASP A 144 -12.37 -4.98 -15.55
C ASP A 144 -12.57 -5.26 -17.04
N GLU A 145 -11.70 -6.07 -17.65
CA GLU A 145 -11.97 -6.73 -18.93
C GLU A 145 -12.95 -7.87 -18.65
N LYS A 146 -14.27 -7.67 -18.84
CA LYS A 146 -15.25 -8.78 -18.80
C LYS A 146 -14.69 -9.97 -19.59
N LEU A 147 -14.12 -10.95 -18.89
CA LEU A 147 -13.62 -12.17 -19.50
C LEU A 147 -14.79 -12.78 -20.27
N PRO A 148 -14.63 -13.09 -21.57
CA PRO A 148 -15.63 -13.85 -22.29
C PRO A 148 -15.90 -15.11 -21.46
N ASN A 149 -17.16 -15.33 -21.07
CA ASN A 149 -17.60 -16.38 -20.15
C ASN A 149 -17.12 -17.81 -20.50
N ASP A 150 -16.53 -18.02 -21.69
CA ASP A 150 -16.13 -19.32 -22.22
C ASP A 150 -14.62 -19.53 -22.38
N LYS A 151 -13.73 -18.57 -22.04
CA LYS A 151 -12.28 -18.83 -22.03
C LYS A 151 -11.78 -19.14 -20.62
N ASN A 152 -11.33 -20.37 -20.45
CA ASN A 152 -10.75 -20.86 -19.21
C ASN A 152 -9.53 -20.00 -18.85
N LEU A 153 -9.48 -19.41 -17.66
CA LEU A 153 -8.40 -18.53 -17.19
C LEU A 153 -6.99 -19.10 -17.46
N LYS A 154 -6.86 -20.43 -17.43
CA LYS A 154 -5.63 -21.15 -17.75
C LYS A 154 -5.11 -20.90 -19.18
N GLU A 155 -5.99 -20.78 -20.16
CA GLU A 155 -5.61 -20.56 -21.56
C GLU A 155 -5.09 -19.15 -21.76
N ILE A 156 -5.73 -18.15 -21.15
CA ILE A 156 -5.31 -16.75 -21.23
C ILE A 156 -3.93 -16.56 -20.56
N ILE A 157 -3.74 -17.15 -19.38
CA ILE A 157 -2.43 -17.12 -18.69
C ILE A 157 -1.35 -17.79 -19.55
N ASN A 158 -1.67 -18.91 -20.22
CA ASN A 158 -0.72 -19.59 -21.09
C ASN A 158 -0.39 -18.78 -22.35
N ASP A 159 -1.36 -18.08 -22.93
CA ASP A 159 -1.17 -17.20 -24.09
C ASP A 159 -0.28 -16.00 -23.73
N ASP A 160 -0.52 -15.36 -22.58
CA ASP A 160 0.28 -14.23 -22.10
C ASP A 160 1.70 -14.67 -21.70
N LEU A 161 1.85 -15.85 -21.08
CA LEU A 161 3.16 -16.45 -20.82
C LEU A 161 3.91 -16.76 -22.13
N ALA A 162 3.21 -17.20 -23.18
CA ALA A 162 3.82 -17.45 -24.49
C ALA A 162 4.29 -16.14 -25.14
N GLN A 163 3.53 -15.06 -25.04
CA GLN A 163 3.98 -13.72 -25.48
C GLN A 163 5.18 -13.21 -24.69
N LEU A 164 5.21 -13.43 -23.37
CA LEU A 164 6.33 -13.01 -22.55
C LEU A 164 7.60 -13.81 -22.86
N LYS A 165 7.49 -15.11 -23.11
CA LYS A 165 8.60 -15.98 -23.57
C LYS A 165 9.11 -15.63 -24.97
N SER A 166 8.27 -15.08 -25.85
CA SER A 166 8.72 -14.62 -27.17
C SER A 166 9.38 -13.24 -27.12
N LYS A 167 8.95 -12.39 -26.18
CA LYS A 167 9.50 -11.04 -25.98
C LYS A 167 10.82 -11.05 -25.20
N TYR A 168 10.98 -11.94 -24.24
CA TYR A 168 12.18 -12.10 -23.44
C TYR A 168 12.77 -13.48 -23.69
N ASN A 169 14.04 -13.54 -24.09
CA ASN A 169 14.72 -14.79 -24.46
C ASN A 169 15.04 -15.63 -23.20
N ILE A 170 14.00 -16.23 -22.60
CA ILE A 170 14.08 -17.01 -21.37
C ILE A 170 14.36 -18.47 -21.75
N TYR A 171 15.58 -18.94 -21.44
CA TYR A 171 15.94 -20.36 -21.59
C TYR A 171 15.48 -21.15 -20.36
N VAL A 172 14.42 -21.95 -20.52
CA VAL A 172 13.99 -22.92 -19.49
C VAL A 172 14.65 -24.26 -19.79
N ASN A 173 15.52 -24.71 -18.90
CA ASN A 173 16.20 -26.00 -19.04
C ASN A 173 15.29 -27.14 -18.54
N TYR A 174 14.41 -27.60 -19.44
CA TYR A 174 13.47 -28.70 -19.15
C TYR A 174 14.18 -30.01 -18.78
N ALA A 175 15.39 -30.26 -19.29
CA ALA A 175 16.16 -31.44 -18.94
C ALA A 175 16.55 -31.48 -17.45
N MET A 176 16.72 -30.32 -16.79
CA MET A 176 16.94 -30.26 -15.34
C MET A 176 15.64 -30.47 -14.55
N LEU A 177 14.52 -29.90 -15.02
CA LEU A 177 13.22 -30.08 -14.37
C LEU A 177 12.73 -31.53 -14.44
N ASP A 178 12.98 -32.23 -15.55
CA ASP A 178 12.62 -33.64 -15.72
C ASP A 178 13.49 -34.59 -14.87
N THR A 179 14.63 -34.11 -14.34
CA THR A 179 15.44 -34.86 -13.37
C THR A 179 14.94 -34.70 -11.93
N LEU A 180 14.04 -33.75 -11.65
CA LEU A 180 13.40 -33.61 -10.35
C LEU A 180 12.32 -34.68 -10.18
N LYS A 181 12.74 -35.87 -9.73
CA LYS A 181 11.80 -36.89 -9.25
C LYS A 181 11.44 -36.58 -7.80
N VAL A 182 10.15 -36.45 -7.52
CA VAL A 182 9.65 -36.53 -6.14
C VAL A 182 9.80 -37.99 -5.74
N ASP A 183 10.79 -38.31 -4.90
CA ASP A 183 10.90 -39.64 -4.33
C ASP A 183 9.58 -40.00 -3.64
N GLU A 184 9.15 -41.25 -3.82
CA GLU A 184 7.92 -41.79 -3.23
C GLU A 184 7.84 -41.37 -1.75
N THR A 185 6.86 -40.53 -1.42
CA THR A 185 6.66 -39.97 -0.08
C THR A 185 6.56 -41.04 1.01
N ALA A 186 6.23 -42.28 0.64
CA ALA A 186 6.21 -43.46 1.51
C ALA A 186 7.60 -43.94 1.99
N LYS A 187 8.69 -43.64 1.26
CA LYS A 187 10.06 -44.10 1.61
C LYS A 187 10.83 -43.11 2.49
N ALA A 188 10.38 -41.86 2.56
CA ALA A 188 11.06 -40.84 3.31
C ALA A 188 10.52 -40.74 4.75
N LYS A 189 11.17 -41.45 5.69
CA LYS A 189 10.87 -41.44 7.14
C LYS A 189 10.97 -40.06 7.83
N GLY A 190 11.19 -38.98 7.08
CA GLY A 190 11.35 -37.62 7.59
C GLY A 190 10.66 -36.53 6.78
N ILE A 191 9.77 -36.85 5.84
CA ILE A 191 8.98 -35.82 5.16
C ILE A 191 7.77 -35.47 6.03
N SER A 192 7.81 -34.29 6.66
CA SER A 192 6.63 -33.66 7.24
C SER A 192 6.08 -32.66 6.23
N ILE A 193 4.84 -32.88 5.77
CA ILE A 193 4.11 -31.85 5.01
C ILE A 193 3.54 -30.90 6.05
N GLN A 194 4.20 -29.76 6.24
CA GLN A 194 3.69 -28.68 7.07
C GLN A 194 2.77 -27.83 6.21
N LEU A 195 1.47 -28.11 6.25
CA LEU A 195 0.46 -27.20 5.71
C LEU A 195 0.40 -25.98 6.63
N MET A 196 1.08 -24.91 6.23
CA MET A 196 1.10 -23.65 6.94
C MET A 196 -0.05 -22.79 6.44
N LYS A 197 -0.79 -22.17 7.38
CA LYS A 197 -1.79 -21.16 7.01
C LYS A 197 -1.04 -19.93 6.50
N LEU A 198 -1.18 -19.60 5.22
CA LEU A 198 -0.54 -18.44 4.60
C LEU A 198 -0.77 -17.19 5.44
N GLY A 199 0.33 -16.58 5.93
CA GLY A 199 0.31 -15.32 6.69
C GLY A 199 0.53 -15.44 8.20
N VAL A 200 0.52 -16.64 8.78
CA VAL A 200 0.86 -16.85 10.19
C VAL A 200 1.78 -18.06 10.25
N ASN A 201 3.01 -17.88 10.72
CA ASN A 201 4.06 -18.91 10.77
C ASN A 201 3.74 -20.00 11.83
N ARG A 202 2.55 -20.61 11.72
CA ARG A 202 1.97 -21.62 12.62
C ARG A 202 1.36 -22.73 11.75
N LEU A 203 1.42 -23.97 12.24
CA LEU A 203 0.77 -25.12 11.61
C LEU A 203 -0.74 -24.86 11.49
N ALA A 204 -1.32 -25.20 10.35
CA ALA A 204 -2.77 -25.17 10.20
C ALA A 204 -3.38 -26.27 11.09
N GLU A 205 -3.88 -25.89 12.25
CA GLU A 205 -4.78 -26.76 13.01
C GLU A 205 -6.04 -27.01 12.17
N PRO A 206 -6.62 -28.22 12.18
CA PRO A 206 -7.86 -28.49 11.46
C PRO A 206 -9.00 -27.71 12.12
N ILE A 207 -9.26 -26.51 11.62
CA ILE A 207 -10.44 -25.73 11.98
C ILE A 207 -11.54 -26.19 11.04
N VAL A 208 -12.55 -26.86 11.59
CA VAL A 208 -13.80 -27.12 10.87
C VAL A 208 -14.44 -25.76 10.62
N ASP A 209 -14.44 -25.31 9.37
CA ASP A 209 -15.02 -24.02 8.99
C ASP A 209 -16.54 -24.03 9.24
N GLY A 210 -17.04 -23.00 9.94
CA GLY A 210 -18.42 -22.92 10.43
C GLY A 210 -19.50 -22.73 9.35
N TYR A 211 -19.11 -22.79 8.08
CA TYR A 211 -20.00 -22.65 6.93
C TYR A 211 -20.49 -23.98 6.33
N TRP A 212 -20.06 -25.12 6.87
CA TRP A 212 -20.72 -26.40 6.59
C TRP A 212 -21.89 -26.57 7.56
N LYS A 213 -23.07 -26.05 7.19
CA LYS A 213 -24.31 -26.62 7.74
C LYS A 213 -24.36 -28.08 7.29
N SER A 214 -24.18 -29.00 8.24
CA SER A 214 -24.44 -30.42 8.00
C SER A 214 -25.91 -30.58 7.62
N LEU A 215 -26.18 -30.93 6.36
CA LEU A 215 -27.45 -31.54 5.99
C LEU A 215 -27.43 -32.99 6.51
N THR A 216 -28.00 -33.19 7.70
CA THR A 216 -28.61 -34.44 8.21
C THR A 216 -29.41 -34.06 9.47
N ASN A 217 -30.70 -34.36 9.66
CA ASN A 217 -31.65 -35.25 8.97
C ASN A 217 -32.93 -34.51 8.57
#